data_AF-A0A2W5MTW2-F1
#
_entry.id   AF-A0A2W5MTW2-F1
#
_cell.length_a   1.000
_cell.length_b   1.000
_cell.length_c   1.000
_cell.angle_alpha   90.00
_cell.angle_beta   90.00
_cell.angle_gamma   90.00
#
_symmetry.space_group_name_H-M   'P 1'
#
loop_
_entity.id
_entity.type
_entity.pdbx_description
1 polymer ?
#
loop_
_entity_poly.entity_id
_entity_poly.type
_entity_poly.pdbx_seq_one_letter_code
_entity_poly.pdbx_strand_id
1 'polypeptide(L)'
;MDLFGPDMKCLACGQEHTGARIVVLADGTQVSNYSEEWRRECEARSILRLPTLWDRKRRLERLEKSRGKPAVDQLRAAMMIIWKAAQERAREPV
;
A
#
# COMPACT_ATOMS: atom_id res chain seq x y z
N MET A 1 -24.66 5.02 23.06
CA MET A 1 -23.71 5.49 22.02
C MET A 1 -23.19 4.25 21.35
N ASP A 2 -23.88 3.81 20.30
CA ASP A 2 -23.47 2.65 19.52
C ASP A 2 -22.39 3.10 18.54
N LEU A 3 -21.13 2.77 18.86
CA LEU A 3 -19.94 3.09 18.06
C LEU A 3 -19.57 1.97 17.08
N PHE A 4 -20.55 1.23 16.57
CA PHE A 4 -20.34 0.13 15.63
C PHE A 4 -21.05 0.45 14.31
N GLY A 5 -20.28 0.95 13.35
CA GLY A 5 -20.71 1.05 11.95
C GLY A 5 -20.81 -0.34 11.32
N PRO A 6 -21.71 -0.52 10.33
CA PRO A 6 -22.25 -1.82 9.95
C PRO A 6 -21.17 -2.74 9.40
N ASP A 7 -21.30 -4.01 9.78
CA ASP A 7 -20.59 -5.17 9.27
C ASP A 7 -20.35 -5.12 7.76
N MET A 8 -19.24 -4.50 7.35
CA MET A 8 -18.77 -4.60 5.99
C MET A 8 -18.05 -5.92 5.86
N LYS A 9 -18.72 -6.88 5.21
CA LYS A 9 -18.09 -8.12 4.77
C LYS A 9 -16.77 -7.78 4.10
N CYS A 10 -15.69 -8.32 4.64
CA CYS A 10 -14.36 -8.10 4.11
C CYS A 10 -14.35 -8.53 2.65
N LEU A 11 -14.05 -7.62 1.73
CA LEU A 11 -14.02 -7.93 0.29
C LEU A 11 -12.97 -8.98 -0.09
N ALA A 12 -12.03 -9.29 0.82
CA ALA A 12 -11.02 -10.32 0.61
C ALA A 12 -11.50 -11.74 0.95
N CYS A 13 -12.45 -11.92 1.89
CA CYS A 13 -12.85 -13.25 2.38
C CYS A 13 -14.37 -13.46 2.53
N GLY A 14 -15.19 -12.41 2.39
CA GLY A 14 -16.65 -12.46 2.53
C GLY A 14 -17.18 -12.54 3.98
N GLN A 15 -16.28 -12.61 4.97
CA GLN A 15 -16.62 -12.70 6.40
C GLN A 15 -16.64 -11.31 7.06
N GLU A 16 -17.34 -11.21 8.19
CA GLU A 16 -17.38 -10.00 9.01
C GLU A 16 -16.13 -9.93 9.89
N HIS A 17 -15.38 -8.83 9.75
CA HIS A 17 -14.22 -8.55 10.60
C HIS A 17 -14.42 -7.20 11.27
N THR A 18 -14.26 -7.16 12.59
CA THR A 18 -14.26 -5.91 13.35
C THR A 18 -13.14 -5.02 12.85
N GLY A 19 -13.48 -3.87 12.25
CA GLY A 19 -12.51 -2.94 11.66
C GLY A 19 -12.22 -3.11 10.17
N ALA A 20 -12.99 -3.96 9.46
CA ALA A 20 -12.98 -3.97 7.99
C ALA A 20 -13.45 -2.62 7.44
N ARG A 21 -12.67 -2.05 6.52
CA ARG A 21 -13.01 -0.83 5.81
C ARG A 21 -12.40 -0.77 4.43
N ILE A 22 -12.99 0.05 3.57
CA ILE A 22 -12.43 0.38 2.27
C ILE A 22 -11.36 1.46 2.43
N VAL A 23 -10.25 1.29 1.71
CA VAL A 23 -9.15 2.25 1.59
C VAL A 23 -8.89 2.54 0.12
N VAL A 24 -8.43 3.75 -0.16
CA VAL A 24 -8.09 4.21 -1.51
C VAL A 24 -6.59 4.13 -1.70
N LEU A 25 -6.14 3.37 -2.69
CA LEU A 25 -4.75 3.26 -3.11
C LEU A 25 -4.28 4.54 -3.80
N ALA A 26 -2.97 4.64 -4.02
CA ALA A 26 -2.38 5.82 -4.65
C ALA A 26 -2.83 6.05 -6.11
N ASP A 27 -3.30 5.01 -6.80
CA ASP A 27 -3.89 5.08 -8.14
C ASP A 27 -5.41 5.33 -8.15
N GLY A 28 -6.02 5.53 -6.98
CA GLY A 28 -7.47 5.72 -6.84
C GLY A 28 -8.28 4.43 -6.70
N THR A 29 -7.65 3.25 -6.80
CA THR A 29 -8.34 1.97 -6.63
C THR A 29 -8.86 1.82 -5.19
N GLN A 30 -10.11 1.42 -5.04
CA GLN A 30 -10.72 1.11 -3.75
C GLN A 30 -10.54 -0.37 -3.41
N VAL A 31 -9.91 -0.66 -2.28
CA VAL A 31 -9.67 -2.03 -1.81
C VAL A 31 -10.02 -2.19 -0.33
N SER A 32 -10.14 -3.43 0.13
CA SER A 32 -10.23 -3.72 1.57
C SER A 32 -8.90 -3.41 2.25
N ASN A 33 -8.95 -2.89 3.48
CA ASN A 33 -7.77 -2.75 4.34
C ASN A 33 -7.13 -4.10 4.76
N TYR A 34 -7.73 -5.23 4.42
CA TYR A 34 -7.14 -6.57 4.58
C TYR A 34 -6.58 -7.15 3.29
N SER A 35 -6.62 -6.41 2.17
CA SER A 35 -6.16 -6.93 0.88
C SER A 35 -4.63 -6.94 0.76
N GLU A 36 -4.11 -7.84 -0.08
CA GLU A 36 -2.67 -7.90 -0.36
C GLU A 36 -2.17 -6.66 -1.10
N GLU A 37 -3.03 -6.01 -1.90
CA GLU A 37 -2.74 -4.73 -2.55
C GLU A 37 -2.51 -3.63 -1.51
N TRP A 38 -3.37 -3.54 -0.48
CA TRP A 38 -3.17 -2.59 0.60
C TRP A 38 -1.92 -2.89 1.42
N ARG A 39 -1.66 -4.17 1.72
CA ARG A 39 -0.42 -4.59 2.41
C ARG A 39 0.82 -4.20 1.61
N ARG A 40 0.81 -4.44 0.29
CA ARG A 40 1.89 -4.07 -0.63
C ARG A 40 2.10 -2.56 -0.68
N GLU A 41 1.03 -1.78 -0.76
CA GLU A 41 1.13 -0.32 -0.78
C GLU A 41 1.70 0.21 0.55
N CYS A 42 1.28 -0.34 1.69
CA CYS A 42 1.86 0.00 2.99
C CYS A 42 3.36 -0.27 3.06
N GLU A 43 3.81 -1.43 2.57
CA GLU A 43 5.23 -1.75 2.53
C GLU A 43 5.99 -0.79 1.59
N ALA A 44 5.45 -0.49 0.40
CA ALA A 44 6.03 0.47 -0.53
C ALA A 44 6.13 1.88 0.08
N ARG A 45 5.08 2.37 0.77
CA ARG A 45 5.10 3.64 1.51
C ARG A 45 6.17 3.65 2.60
N SER A 46 6.32 2.56 3.34
CA SER A 46 7.35 2.44 4.39
C SER A 46 8.77 2.54 3.80
N ILE A 47 9.01 1.94 2.63
CA ILE A 47 10.31 2.00 1.95
C ILE A 47 10.56 3.42 1.45
N LEU A 48 9.57 4.07 0.83
CA LEU A 48 9.71 5.45 0.34
C LEU A 48 10.00 6.46 1.45
N ARG A 49 9.58 6.20 2.69
CA ARG A 49 9.90 7.03 3.86
C ARG A 49 11.34 6.89 4.35
N LEU A 50 12.12 5.92 3.84
CA LEU A 50 13.53 5.79 4.21
C LEU A 50 14.31 7.03 3.74
N PRO A 51 15.28 7.51 4.55
CA PRO A 51 15.89 8.83 4.35
C PRO A 51 16.68 8.93 3.06
N THR A 52 17.44 7.87 2.72
CA THR A 52 18.33 7.88 1.57
C THR A 52 17.91 6.88 0.50
N LEU A 53 18.34 7.15 -0.74
CA LEU A 53 18.20 6.20 -1.84
C LEU A 53 18.91 4.87 -1.56
N TRP A 54 20.05 4.92 -0.85
CA TRP A 54 20.83 3.74 -0.50
C TRP A 54 20.06 2.84 0.47
N ASP A 55 19.39 3.41 1.48
CA ASP A 55 18.55 2.64 2.42
C ASP A 55 17.41 1.91 1.71
N ARG A 56 16.78 2.58 0.73
CA ARG A 56 15.73 2.01 -0.10
C ARG A 56 16.25 0.82 -0.91
N LYS A 57 17.39 0.99 -1.60
CA LYS A 57 18.04 -0.09 -2.37
C LYS A 57 18.39 -1.28 -1.48
N ARG A 58 19.06 -1.03 -0.35
CA ARG A 58 19.43 -2.08 0.61
C ARG A 58 18.22 -2.82 1.16
N ARG A 59 17.09 -2.13 1.40
CA ARG A 59 15.84 -2.77 1.83
C ARG A 59 15.27 -3.69 0.75
N LEU A 60 15.24 -3.25 -0.51
CA LEU A 60 14.76 -4.04 -1.64
C LEU A 60 15.65 -5.27 -1.88
N GLU A 61 16.98 -5.14 -1.81
CA GLU A 61 17.91 -6.27 -1.94
C GLU A 61 17.68 -7.36 -0.88
N ARG A 62 17.42 -6.96 0.38
CA ARG A 62 17.07 -7.93 1.44
C ARG A 62 15.75 -8.63 1.14
N LEU A 63 14.76 -7.89 0.65
CA LEU A 63 13.46 -8.46 0.27
C LEU A 63 13.62 -9.43 -0.89
N GLU A 64 14.43 -9.10 -1.90
CA GLU A 64 14.69 -9.96 -3.06
C GLU A 64 15.33 -11.28 -2.65
N LYS A 65 16.33 -11.24 -1.76
CA LYS A 65 16.96 -12.44 -1.21
C LYS A 65 15.98 -13.35 -0.46
N SER A 66 14.98 -12.77 0.21
CA SER A 66 14.04 -13.52 1.06
C SER A 66 12.75 -13.95 0.37
N ARG A 67 12.25 -13.17 -0.60
CA ARG A 67 10.93 -13.34 -1.23
C ARG A 67 11.01 -13.50 -2.75
N GLY A 68 12.20 -13.37 -3.32
CA GLY A 68 12.43 -13.46 -4.76
C GLY A 68 12.17 -12.15 -5.50
N LYS A 69 12.69 -12.13 -6.73
CA LYS A 69 12.60 -11.02 -7.67
C LYS A 69 11.15 -10.59 -7.99
N PRO A 70 10.19 -11.50 -8.26
CA PRO A 70 8.83 -11.09 -8.60
C PRO A 70 8.14 -10.24 -7.51
N ALA A 71 8.36 -10.59 -6.23
CA ALA A 71 7.81 -9.83 -5.11
C ALA A 71 8.40 -8.40 -5.04
N VAL A 72 9.70 -8.26 -5.32
CA VAL A 72 10.37 -6.95 -5.34
C VAL A 72 9.97 -6.11 -6.55
N ASP A 73 9.78 -6.73 -7.72
CA ASP A 73 9.31 -6.03 -8.91
C ASP A 73 7.89 -5.46 -8.69
N GLN A 74 7.00 -6.21 -8.04
CA GLN A 74 5.68 -5.72 -7.63
C GLN A 74 5.77 -4.54 -6.64
N LEU A 75 6.70 -4.59 -5.67
CA LEU A 75 6.93 -3.48 -4.75
C LEU A 75 7.48 -2.25 -5.47
N ARG A 76 8.41 -2.42 -6.41
CA ARG A 76 8.95 -1.32 -7.23
C ARG A 76 7.85 -0.64 -8.05
N ALA A 77 6.95 -1.43 -8.65
CA ALA A 77 5.79 -0.89 -9.38
C ALA A 77 4.88 -0.06 -8.46
N ALA A 78 4.53 -0.58 -7.28
CA ALA A 78 3.73 0.16 -6.30
C ALA A 78 4.42 1.45 -5.83
N MET A 79 5.73 1.40 -5.56
CA MET A 79 6.52 2.60 -5.21
C MET A 79 6.46 3.68 -6.30
N MET A 80 6.54 3.28 -7.57
CA MET A 80 6.46 4.22 -8.70
C MET A 80 5.07 4.87 -8.80
N ILE A 81 4.00 4.12 -8.59
CA ILE A 81 2.62 4.65 -8.56
C ILE A 81 2.48 5.70 -7.45
N ILE A 82 2.91 5.38 -6.23
CA ILE A 82 2.84 6.31 -5.09
C ILE A 82 3.63 7.60 -5.39
N TRP A 83 4.84 7.46 -5.95
CA TRP A 83 5.67 8.62 -6.27
C TRP A 83 5.03 9.51 -7.33
N LYS A 84 4.49 8.94 -8.42
CA LYS A 84 3.77 9.70 -9.46
C LYS A 84 2.56 10.45 -8.88
N ALA A 85 1.73 9.76 -8.10
CA ALA A 85 0.57 10.39 -7.46
C ALA A 85 0.98 11.52 -6.51
N ALA A 86 2.14 11.42 -5.85
CA ALA A 86 2.67 12.51 -5.02
C ALA A 86 3.16 13.70 -5.86
N GLN A 87 3.78 13.47 -7.02
CA GLN A 87 4.18 14.54 -7.94
C GLN A 87 2.97 15.26 -8.54
N GLU A 88 1.92 14.52 -8.90
CA GLU A 88 0.67 15.08 -9.43
C GLU A 88 -0.02 15.97 -8.39
N ARG A 89 -0.19 15.48 -7.16
CA ARG A 89 -0.75 16.29 -6.06
C ARG A 89 0.08 17.54 -5.75
N ALA A 90 1.40 17.49 -5.91
CA ALA A 90 2.26 18.65 -5.69
C ALA A 90 2.17 19.68 -6.83
N ARG A 91 1.66 19.29 -8.00
CA ARG A 91 1.50 20.15 -9.18
C ARG A 91 0.14 20.85 -9.24
N GLU A 92 -0.86 20.34 -8.54
CA GLU A 92 -2.20 20.90 -8.51
C GLU A 92 -2.20 22.26 -7.77
N PRO A 93 -2.66 23.37 -8.41
CA PRO A 93 -2.69 24.68 -7.77
C PRO A 93 -3.74 24.69 -6.63
N VAL A 94 -3.39 25.30 -5.50
CA VAL A 94 -4.24 25.49 -4.31
C VAL A 94 -5.44 26.37 -4.62
#